data_AF-A0A1V5QH33-F1
#
_entry.id   AF-A0A1V5QH33-F1
#
_cell.length_a   1.000
_cell.length_b   1.000
_cell.length_c   1.000
_cell.angle_alpha   90.00
_cell.angle_beta   90.00
_cell.angle_gamma   90.00
#
_symmetry.space_group_name_H-M   'P 1'
#
loop_
_entity.id
_entity.type
_entity.pdbx_description
1 polymer ?
#
loop_
_entity_poly.entity_id
_entity_poly.type
_entity_poly.pdbx_seq_one_letter_code
_entity_poly.pdbx_strand_id
1 'polypeptide(L)'
;MPPLGALTGGVDFSAKVLTLKEAITEGDKVIPAVTLNYGLFLNNIISFVIIAFALFMVIKGMNALKKKQEAAPAAPAAPPADVILLTEIRDLLKK
;
A
#
# COMPACT_ATOMS: atom_id res chain seq x y z
N MET A 1 13.55 4.26 11.37
CA MET A 1 12.47 5.18 10.94
C MET A 1 11.22 4.95 11.78
N PRO A 2 10.58 6.01 12.31
CA PRO A 2 9.55 5.93 13.36
C PRO A 2 8.33 5.03 13.08
N PRO A 3 7.72 5.01 11.86
CA PRO A 3 6.52 4.19 11.60
C PRO A 3 6.80 2.68 11.62
N LEU A 4 8.01 2.28 11.19
CA LEU A 4 8.41 0.89 11.09
C LEU A 4 8.81 0.32 12.46
N GLY A 5 9.54 1.09 13.28
CA GLY A 5 9.90 0.69 14.64
C GLY A 5 8.69 0.49 15.56
N ALA A 6 7.60 1.23 15.32
CA ALA A 6 6.34 1.05 16.04
C ALA A 6 5.59 -0.24 15.64
N LEU A 7 5.65 -0.63 14.35
CA LEU A 7 4.99 -1.85 13.85
C LEU A 7 5.78 -3.13 14.13
N THR A 8 7.11 -3.06 14.15
CA THR A 8 7.98 -4.22 14.41
C THR A 8 8.34 -4.40 15.89
N GLY A 9 7.85 -3.54 16.79
CA GLY A 9 8.13 -3.61 18.23
C GLY A 9 9.57 -3.23 18.59
N GLY A 10 10.22 -2.36 17.81
CA GLY A 10 11.59 -1.92 18.04
C GLY A 10 12.67 -2.86 17.48
N VAL A 11 12.30 -3.83 16.63
CA VAL A 11 13.28 -4.73 16.02
C VAL A 11 14.03 -4.00 14.90
N ASP A 12 15.31 -3.73 15.13
CA ASP A 12 16.24 -3.16 14.16
C ASP A 12 17.22 -4.22 13.64
N PHE A 13 17.03 -4.63 12.38
CA PHE A 13 17.90 -5.60 11.72
C PHE A 13 19.18 -4.96 11.13
N SER A 14 19.30 -3.63 11.18
CA SER A 14 20.42 -2.87 10.61
C SER A 14 21.77 -3.19 11.26
N ALA A 15 21.75 -3.62 12.52
CA ALA A 15 22.95 -3.95 13.29
C ALA A 15 23.61 -5.30 12.90
N LYS A 16 23.02 -6.06 11.96
CA LYS A 16 23.63 -7.31 11.48
C LYS A 16 24.72 -7.03 10.45
N VAL A 17 25.95 -7.27 10.88
CA VAL A 17 27.16 -7.06 10.09
C VAL A 17 27.91 -8.39 9.99
N LEU A 18 28.29 -8.79 8.78
CA LEU A 18 29.20 -9.92 8.56
C LEU A 18 30.62 -9.36 8.44
N THR A 19 31.46 -9.56 9.44
CA THR A 19 32.87 -9.17 9.38
C THR A 19 33.64 -10.23 8.59
N LEU A 20 34.03 -9.89 7.36
CA LEU A 20 34.77 -10.78 6.46
C LEU A 20 36.27 -10.79 6.78
N LYS A 21 36.79 -9.69 7.33
CA LYS A 21 38.16 -9.57 7.81
C LYS A 21 38.17 -8.66 9.03
N GLU A 22 38.68 -9.17 10.15
CA GLU A 22 38.81 -8.39 11.38
C GLU A 22 39.83 -7.27 11.18
N ALA A 23 39.66 -6.17 11.92
CA ALA A 23 40.62 -5.09 11.91
C ALA A 23 41.92 -5.62 12.52
N ILE A 24 43.02 -5.51 11.78
CA ILE A 24 44.34 -5.93 12.25
C ILE A 24 45.17 -4.66 12.39
N THR A 25 45.77 -4.48 13.57
CA THR A 25 46.72 -3.41 13.83
C THR A 25 48.12 -3.97 13.64
N GLU A 26 48.83 -3.49 12.62
CA GLU A 26 50.21 -3.88 12.34
C GLU A 26 51.09 -2.63 12.52
N GLY A 27 51.69 -2.49 13.71
CA GLY A 27 52.44 -1.27 14.09
C GLY A 27 51.54 -0.02 14.18
N ASP A 28 51.94 1.07 13.52
CA ASP A 28 51.17 2.34 13.44
C ASP A 28 50.06 2.33 12.36
N LYS A 29 49.90 1.23 11.60
CA LYS A 29 48.86 1.12 10.58
C LYS A 29 47.66 0.33 11.08
N VAL A 30 46.54 1.03 11.18
CA VAL A 30 45.22 0.42 11.40
C VAL A 30 44.63 0.02 10.06
N ILE A 31 44.52 -1.28 9.79
CA ILE A 31 43.76 -1.78 8.64
C ILE A 31 42.30 -1.93 9.09
N PRO A 32 41.36 -1.15 8.54
CA PRO A 32 39.97 -1.21 8.96
C PRO A 32 39.34 -2.56 8.62
N ALA A 33 38.43 -3.02 9.48
CA ALA A 33 37.69 -4.26 9.27
C ALA A 33 36.87 -4.18 7.98
N VAL A 34 36.96 -5.22 7.14
CA VAL A 34 36.09 -5.34 5.97
C VAL A 34 34.79 -5.98 6.45
N THR A 35 33.74 -5.16 6.50
CA THR A 35 32.42 -5.53 6.99
C THR A 35 31.40 -5.46 5.86
N LEU A 36 30.53 -6.47 5.78
CA LEU A 36 29.37 -6.47 4.91
C LEU A 36 28.12 -6.21 5.76
N ASN A 37 27.57 -5.00 5.66
CA ASN A 37 26.39 -4.56 6.41
C ASN A 37 25.09 -5.03 5.75
N TYR A 38 24.89 -6.35 5.66
CA TYR A 38 23.70 -6.93 5.04
C TYR A 38 22.41 -6.67 5.85
N GLY A 39 22.54 -6.33 7.14
CA GLY A 39 21.42 -5.99 8.01
C GLY A 39 20.58 -4.83 7.47
N LEU A 40 21.22 -3.78 6.95
CA LEU A 40 20.54 -2.63 6.35
C LEU A 40 19.76 -3.01 5.09
N PHE A 41 20.35 -3.86 4.24
CA PHE A 41 19.70 -4.35 3.03
C PHE A 41 18.44 -5.15 3.36
N LEU A 42 18.54 -6.08 4.31
CA LEU A 42 17.40 -6.89 4.74
C LEU A 42 16.32 -6.03 5.41
N ASN A 43 16.71 -5.06 6.23
CA ASN A 43 15.77 -4.11 6.85
C ASN A 43 14.99 -3.32 5.77
N ASN A 44 15.68 -2.84 4.73
CA ASN A 44 15.04 -2.15 3.62
C ASN A 44 14.06 -3.03 2.84
N ILE A 45 14.40 -4.31 2.60
CA ILE A 45 13.48 -5.27 1.96
C ILE A 45 12.23 -5.46 2.83
N ILE A 46 12.39 -5.73 4.12
CA ILE A 46 11.26 -5.92 5.04
C ILE A 46 10.39 -4.66 5.07
N SER A 47 11.01 -3.49 5.15
CA SER A 47 10.32 -2.20 5.14
C SER A 47 9.51 -1.99 3.86
N PHE A 48 10.11 -2.28 2.70
CA PHE A 48 9.42 -2.20 1.41
C PHE A 48 8.21 -3.15 1.35
N VAL A 49 8.37 -4.39 1.82
CA VAL A 49 7.28 -5.38 1.86
C VAL A 49 6.15 -4.92 2.77
N ILE A 50 6.44 -4.37 3.97
CA ILE A 50 5.42 -3.86 4.89
C ILE A 50 4.65 -2.70 4.26
N ILE A 51 5.36 -1.73 3.67
CA ILE A 51 4.72 -0.56 3.04
C ILE A 51 3.88 -1.00 1.83
N ALA A 52 4.40 -1.89 1.00
CA ALA A 52 3.66 -2.45 -0.15
C ALA A 52 2.40 -3.21 0.31
N PHE A 53 2.50 -4.00 1.37
CA PHE A 53 1.37 -4.72 1.96
C PHE A 53 0.31 -3.77 2.53
N ALA A 54 0.73 -2.71 3.22
CA ALA A 54 -0.16 -1.69 3.75
C ALA A 54 -0.92 -0.98 2.62
N LEU A 55 -0.21 -0.52 1.57
CA LEU A 55 -0.82 0.09 0.39
C LEU A 55 -1.77 -0.87 -0.33
N PHE A 56 -1.39 -2.14 -0.45
CA PHE A 56 -2.26 -3.17 -1.03
C PHE A 56 -3.55 -3.34 -0.24
N MET A 57 -3.49 -3.39 1.09
CA MET A 57 -4.70 -3.46 1.93
C MET A 57 -5.61 -2.23 1.75
N VAL A 58 -5.03 -1.02 1.70
CA VAL A 58 -5.80 0.21 1.49
C VAL A 58 -6.50 0.20 0.14
N ILE A 59 -5.78 -0.12 -0.95
CA ILE A 59 -6.34 -0.18 -2.30
C ILE A 59 -7.41 -1.27 -2.40
N LYS A 60 -7.16 -2.45 -1.82
CA LYS A 60 -8.13 -3.55 -1.76
C LYS A 60 -9.39 -3.15 -1.00
N GLY A 61 -9.24 -2.47 0.13
CA GLY A 61 -10.37 -1.95 0.92
C GLY A 61 -11.19 -0.93 0.14
N MET A 62 -10.54 0.03 -0.51
CA MET A 62 -11.21 1.01 -1.35
C MET A 62 -11.95 0.36 -2.52
N ASN A 63 -11.33 -0.58 -3.22
CA ASN A 63 -11.96 -1.31 -4.32
C ASN A 63 -13.14 -2.17 -3.86
N ALA A 64 -13.04 -2.80 -2.68
CA ALA A 64 -14.14 -3.56 -2.09
C ALA A 64 -15.34 -2.67 -1.72
N LEU A 65 -15.09 -1.47 -1.19
CA LEU A 65 -16.14 -0.50 -0.88
C LEU A 65 -16.81 0.05 -2.15
N LYS A 66 -16.04 0.39 -3.18
CA LYS A 66 -16.59 0.82 -4.48
C LYS A 66 -17.47 -0.26 -5.11
N LYS A 67 -17.02 -1.52 -5.11
CA LYS A 67 -17.81 -2.65 -5.62
C LYS A 67 -19.12 -2.86 -4.84
N LYS A 68 -19.11 -2.57 -3.53
CA LYS A 68 -20.31 -2.64 -2.69
C LYS A 68 -21.30 -1.49 -2.96
N GLN A 69 -20.81 -0.32 -3.38
CA GLN A 69 -21.66 0.79 -3.82
C GLN A 69 -22.31 0.53 -5.19
N GLU A 70 -21.62 -0.11 -6.14
CA GLU A 70 -22.24 -0.54 -7.41
C GLU A 70 -23.27 -1.67 -7.23
N ALA A 71 -23.19 -2.43 -6.14
CA ALA A 71 -24.14 -3.49 -5.81
C ALA A 71 -25.35 -3.00 -5.00
N ALA A 72 -25.38 -1.73 -4.57
CA ALA A 72 -26.65 -1.13 -4.17
C ALA A 72 -27.49 -1.04 -5.45
N PRO A 73 -28.72 -1.59 -5.50
CA PRO A 73 -29.53 -1.54 -6.70
C PRO A 73 -29.64 -0.06 -7.08
N ALA A 74 -29.09 0.30 -8.24
CA ALA A 74 -29.42 1.57 -8.84
C ALA A 74 -30.94 1.59 -8.88
N ALA A 75 -31.55 2.48 -8.10
CA ALA A 75 -32.98 2.74 -8.22
C ALA A 75 -33.21 2.92 -9.72
N PRO A 76 -34.17 2.18 -10.33
CA PRO A 76 -34.34 2.17 -11.77
C PRO A 76 -34.30 3.62 -12.25
N ALA A 77 -33.35 3.91 -13.14
CA ALA A 77 -33.09 5.27 -13.58
C ALA A 77 -34.43 5.92 -13.91
N ALA A 78 -34.68 7.11 -13.33
CA ALA A 78 -35.91 7.83 -13.60
C ALA A 78 -36.09 7.88 -15.12
N PRO A 79 -37.30 7.55 -15.63
CA PRO A 79 -37.52 7.52 -17.07
C PRO A 79 -37.07 8.85 -17.68
N PRO A 80 -36.41 8.84 -18.86
CA PRO A 80 -35.93 10.05 -19.51
C PRO A 80 -37.07 11.07 -19.63
N ALA A 81 -36.73 12.36 -19.54
CA ALA A 81 -37.72 13.44 -19.66
C ALA A 81 -38.57 13.29 -20.94
N ASP A 82 -37.95 12.84 -22.04
CA ASP A 82 -38.65 12.56 -23.30
C ASP A 82 -39.70 11.46 -23.16
N VAL A 83 -39.42 10.40 -22.40
CA VAL A 83 -40.38 9.31 -22.16
C VAL A 83 -41.55 9.82 -21.31
N ILE A 84 -41.30 10.70 -20.34
CA ILE A 84 -42.35 11.34 -19.54
C ILE A 84 -43.23 12.23 -20.42
N LEU A 85 -42.63 13.11 -21.22
CA LEU A 85 -43.34 13.99 -22.16
C LEU A 85 -44.15 13.19 -23.18
N LEU A 86 -43.62 12.11 -23.73
CA LEU A 86 -44.35 11.24 -24.65
C LEU A 86 -45.52 10.52 -23.96
N THR A 87 -45.39 10.19 -22.67
CA THR A 87 -46.47 9.60 -21.87
C THR A 87 -47.59 10.62 -21.64
N GLU A 88 -47.22 11.86 -21.30
CA GLU A 88 -48.17 12.97 -21.14
C GLU A 88 -48.89 13.31 -22.46
N ILE A 89 -48.16 13.38 -23.59
CA ILE A 89 -48.74 13.62 -24.92
C ILE A 89 -49.73 12.50 -25.30
N ARG A 90 -49.38 11.24 -25.04
CA ARG A 90 -50.28 10.09 -25.29
C ARG A 90 -51.57 10.21 -24.50
N ASP A 91 -51.49 10.61 -23.24
CA ASP A 91 -52.66 10.71 -22.37
C ASP A 91 -53.53 11.93 -22.73
N LEU A 92 -52.93 12.99 -23.25
CA LEU A 92 -53.65 14.13 -23.84
C LEU A 92 -54.38 13.77 -25.15
N LEU A 93 -53.78 12.92 -25.99
CA LEU A 93 -54.38 12.44 -27.26
C LEU A 93 -55.49 11.39 -27.08
N LYS A 94 -55.59 10.77 -25.90
CA LYS A 94 -56.66 9.83 -25.57
C LYS A 94 -57.97 10.51 -25.13
N LYS A 95 -57.95 11.82 -24.88
CA LYS A 95 -59.14 12.65 -24.66
C LYS A 95 -59.67 13.19 -25.96
#